data_AF-A0A0P7K7G2-F1
#
_entry.id   AF-A0A0P7K7G2-F1
#
_cell.length_a   1.000
_cell.length_b   1.000
_cell.length_c   1.000
_cell.angle_alpha   90.00
_cell.angle_beta   90.00
_cell.angle_gamma   90.00
#
_symmetry.space_group_name_H-M   'P 1'
#
loop_
_entity.id
_entity.type
_entity.pdbx_description
1 polymer ?
#
loop_
_entity_poly.entity_id
_entity_poly.type
_entity_poly.pdbx_seq_one_letter_code
_entity_poly.pdbx_strand_id
1 'polypeptide(L)' 'MSELIDLIEHEAPGVVGETLDFLLYECSVEDAPSAAEVAQWRDILNARGGKFVRLAGICQTWLDEEC' A
#
# COMPACT_ATOMS: atom_id res chain seq x y z
N MET A 1 1.39 -12.11 10.06
CA MET A 1 1.88 -11.78 8.71
C MET A 1 0.65 -11.47 7.90
N SER A 2 0.42 -10.20 7.63
CA SER A 2 -0.84 -9.66 7.12
C SER A 2 -1.10 -10.22 5.72
N GLU A 3 -2.28 -10.79 5.48
CA GLU A 3 -2.69 -11.35 4.18
C GLU A 3 -2.48 -10.35 3.03
N LEU A 4 -2.55 -9.06 3.34
CA LEU A 4 -2.26 -7.99 2.41
C LEU A 4 -0.80 -7.93 1.95
N ILE A 5 0.18 -8.21 2.82
CA ILE A 5 1.60 -8.24 2.43
C ILE A 5 1.84 -9.36 1.42
N ASP A 6 1.25 -10.53 1.67
CA ASP A 6 1.34 -11.66 0.75
C ASP A 6 0.71 -11.33 -0.62
N LEU A 7 -0.44 -10.63 -0.61
CA LEU A 7 -1.07 -10.09 -1.81
C LEU A 7 -0.14 -9.09 -2.54
N ILE A 8 0.45 -8.13 -1.82
CA ILE A 8 1.38 -7.15 -2.37
C ILE A 8 2.63 -7.84 -2.96
N GLU A 9 3.05 -8.97 -2.42
CA GLU A 9 4.26 -9.72 -2.84
C GLU A 9 4.04 -10.75 -3.95
N HIS A 10 2.80 -11.22 -4.17
CA HIS A 10 2.51 -12.26 -5.17
C HIS A 10 1.60 -11.79 -6.31
N GLU A 11 0.67 -10.85 -6.05
CA GLU A 11 -0.31 -10.44 -7.05
C GLU A 11 0.24 -9.42 -8.06
N ALA A 12 -0.54 -9.24 -9.13
CA ALA A 12 -0.29 -8.29 -10.20
C ALA A 12 -0.46 -6.83 -9.74
N PRO A 13 0.25 -5.86 -10.36
CA PRO A 13 0.19 -4.46 -9.95
C PRO A 13 -1.21 -3.83 -10.10
N GLY A 14 -2.08 -4.39 -10.94
CA GLY A 14 -3.48 -3.95 -11.02
C GLY A 14 -4.25 -4.26 -9.74
N VAL A 15 -4.25 -5.53 -9.33
CA VAL A 15 -4.93 -6.01 -8.12
C VAL A 15 -4.39 -5.33 -6.86
N VAL A 16 -3.06 -5.22 -6.77
CA VAL A 16 -2.41 -4.53 -5.65
C VAL A 16 -2.79 -3.05 -5.61
N GLY A 17 -2.86 -2.39 -6.76
CA GLY A 17 -3.25 -0.99 -6.87
C GLY A 17 -4.70 -0.75 -6.42
N GLU A 18 -5.65 -1.55 -6.90
CA GLU A 18 -7.06 -1.45 -6.50
C GLU A 18 -7.24 -1.69 -5.00
N THR A 19 -6.51 -2.66 -4.44
CA THR A 19 -6.60 -2.98 -3.01
C THR A 19 -6.01 -1.84 -2.16
N LEU A 20 -4.88 -1.27 -2.56
CA LEU A 20 -4.28 -0.13 -1.87
C LEU A 20 -5.18 1.12 -1.93
N ASP A 21 -5.78 1.39 -3.09
CA ASP A 21 -6.70 2.52 -3.25
C ASP A 21 -7.92 2.38 -2.31
N PHE A 22 -8.51 1.18 -2.26
CA PHE A 22 -9.60 0.88 -1.34
C PHE A 22 -9.19 1.07 0.13
N LEU A 23 -8.02 0.56 0.54
CA LEU A 23 -7.57 0.65 1.93
C LEU A 23 -7.20 2.07 2.36
N LEU A 24 -6.58 2.84 1.47
CA LEU A 24 -6.11 4.20 1.78
C LEU A 24 -7.23 5.24 1.69
N TYR A 25 -8.21 5.06 0.81
CA TYR A 25 -9.20 6.10 0.50
C TYR A 25 -10.66 5.68 0.72
N GLU A 26 -11.01 4.40 0.60
CA GLU A 26 -12.40 3.92 0.79
C GLU A 26 -12.65 3.27 2.16
N CYS A 27 -11.59 2.91 2.90
CA CYS A 27 -11.75 2.34 4.23
C CYS A 27 -12.27 3.41 5.22
N SER A 28 -13.22 3.05 6.07
CA SER A 28 -13.69 3.96 7.13
C SER A 28 -12.55 4.25 8.11
N VAL A 29 -12.49 5.46 8.68
CA VAL A 29 -11.44 5.93 9.61
C VAL A 29 -11.10 4.94 10.74
N GLU A 30 -12.03 4.11 11.18
CA GLU A 30 -11.81 3.12 12.24
C GLU A 30 -11.07 1.84 11.77
N ASP A 31 -11.00 1.60 10.47
CA ASP A 31 -10.34 0.44 9.83
C ASP A 31 -9.22 0.89 8.86
N ALA A 32 -8.87 2.19 8.90
CA ALA A 32 -7.77 2.74 8.12
C ALA A 32 -6.43 2.12 8.58
N PRO A 33 -5.51 1.85 7.64
CA PRO A 33 -4.24 1.25 7.99
C PRO A 33 -3.38 2.20 8.82
N SER A 34 -2.51 1.65 9.65
CA SER A 34 -1.57 2.47 10.40
C SER A 34 -0.41 2.96 9.52
N ALA A 35 0.16 4.12 9.83
CA ALA A 35 1.35 4.62 9.13
C ALA A 35 2.54 3.63 9.13
N ALA A 36 2.67 2.80 10.16
CA ALA A 36 3.68 1.74 10.17
C ALA A 36 3.42 0.66 9.10
N GLU A 37 2.16 0.27 8.91
CA GLU A 37 1.77 -0.70 7.89
C GLU A 37 1.94 -0.14 6.48
N VAL A 38 1.47 1.08 6.24
CA VAL A 38 1.61 1.73 4.94
C VAL A 38 3.09 1.94 4.59
N ALA A 39 3.94 2.27 5.58
CA ALA A 39 5.39 2.35 5.38
C ALA A 39 6.02 1.01 5.01
N GLN A 40 5.53 -0.09 5.58
CA GLN A 40 5.96 -1.45 5.23
C GLN A 40 5.54 -1.81 3.79
N TRP A 41 4.30 -1.52 3.39
CA TRP A 41 3.81 -1.78 2.03
C TRP A 41 4.61 -1.00 0.99
N ARG A 42 4.88 0.28 1.26
CA ARG A 42 5.74 1.13 0.44
C ARG A 42 7.12 0.50 0.22
N ASP A 43 7.75 -0.03 1.26
CA ASP A 43 9.09 -0.62 1.17
C ASP A 43 9.09 -1.88 0.28
N ILE A 44 8.10 -2.76 0.48
CA ILE A 44 7.91 -3.97 -0.32
C ILE A 44 7.65 -3.62 -1.81
N LEU A 45 6.80 -2.63 -2.07
CA LEU A 45 6.49 -2.16 -3.42
C LEU A 45 7.72 -1.56 -4.11
N ASN A 46 8.56 -0.83 -3.37
CA ASN A 46 9.84 -0.34 -3.88
C ASN A 46 10.82 -1.48 -4.17
N ALA A 47 10.87 -2.50 -3.31
CA ALA A 47 11.71 -3.68 -3.50
C ALA A 47 11.31 -4.50 -4.75
N ARG A 48 10.00 -4.60 -5.03
CA ARG A 48 9.49 -5.24 -6.27
C ARG A 48 9.82 -4.44 -7.53
N GLY A 49 9.89 -3.11 -7.43
CA GLY A 49 10.32 -2.22 -8.52
C GLY A 49 9.37 -2.16 -9.72
N GLY A 50 9.79 -1.51 -10.81
CA GLY A 50 9.00 -1.39 -12.03
C GLY A 50 7.67 -0.64 -11.84
N LYS A 51 6.55 -1.28 -12.20
CA LYS A 51 5.21 -0.67 -12.09
C LYS A 51 4.76 -0.49 -10.63
N PHE A 52 5.35 -1.21 -9.69
CA PHE A 52 5.05 -1.12 -8.26
C PHE A 52 5.63 0.13 -7.60
N VAL A 53 6.67 0.75 -8.18
CA VAL A 53 7.23 2.02 -7.70
C VAL A 53 6.18 3.13 -7.70
N ARG A 54 5.27 3.13 -8.69
CA ARG A 54 4.17 4.10 -8.73
C ARG A 54 3.21 3.90 -7.55
N LEU A 55 2.92 2.65 -7.19
CA LEU A 55 2.06 2.31 -6.05
C LEU A 55 2.74 2.66 -4.72
N ALA A 56 4.05 2.45 -4.63
CA ALA A 56 4.83 2.92 -3.49
C ALA A 56 4.76 4.44 -3.33
N GLY A 57 4.71 5.18 -4.45
CA GLY A 57 4.47 6.62 -4.45
C GLY A 57 3.13 7.02 -3.81
N ILE A 58 2.05 6.27 -4.07
CA ILE A 58 0.73 6.52 -3.46
C ILE A 58 0.82 6.33 -1.94
N CYS A 59 1.42 5.23 -1.49
CA CYS A 59 1.65 4.98 -0.07
C CYS A 59 2.49 6.08 0.58
N GLN A 60 3.52 6.58 -0.13
CA GLN A 60 4.37 7.65 0.37
C GLN A 60 3.64 8.99 0.49
N THR A 61 2.77 9.33 -0.47
CA THR A 61 1.95 10.55 -0.40
C THR A 61 1.00 10.48 0.78
N TRP A 62 0.29 9.37 0.96
CA TRP A 62 -0.61 9.19 2.10
C TRP A 62 0.13 9.31 3.44
N LEU A 63 1.34 8.74 3.56
CA LEU A 63 2.18 8.87 4.74
C LEU A 63 2.65 10.30 5.02
N ASP A 64 2.83 11.11 3.97
CA ASP A 64 3.21 12.52 4.10
C ASP A 64 2.01 13.38 4.52
N GLU A 65 0.79 12.99 4.11
CA GLU A 65 -0.45 13.69 4.48
C GLU A 65 -0.94 13.35 5.91
N GLU A 66 -0.66 12.15 6.44
CA GLU A 66 -1.05 11.73 7.79
C GLU A 66 -0.01 12.01 8.90
N CYS A 67 1.19 12.51 8.58
CA CYS A 67 2.30 12.73 9.52
C CYS A 67 2.63 14.22 9.70
#